data_AF-A0A938RF08-F1
#
_entry.id   AF-A0A938RF08-F1
#
_cell.length_a   1.000
_cell.length_b   1.000
_cell.length_c   1.000
_cell.angle_alpha   90.00
_cell.angle_beta   90.00
_cell.angle_gamma   90.00
#
_symmetry.space_group_name_H-M   'P 1'
#
loop_
_entity.id
_entity.type
_entity.pdbx_description
1 polymer ?
#
loop_
_entity_poly.entity_id
_entity_poly.type
_entity_poly.pdbx_seq_one_letter_code
_entity_poly.pdbx_strand_id
1 'polypeptide(L)'
;MNWDAEAEKIIEEIPLPPIMGRFARMDAERRALQRGLDTVTPAIAKAVEKGYERVFGKEATEVVRRMCRGDDVELPDEFFEDDDDELFKIEICPAKFGACTADKRDMIRNIVAPLRTLLKRLNTTNIILRKALTPLMSHHVLRVAVIGCPNCCMSPYFADIGIICCFRPEIREGCVQCGLCVKACAEDAVTLEDGQPVIDRERCIDCGACFDACPKDVIFIEKKGYKVVAGGSGSRHPQLARTVTPFTDFAGVMRIVEQAVLAYRDYPQGNKEVSFHGMIAQAGAEFLAS
;
A
#
# COMPACT_ATOMS: atom_id res chain seq x y z
N MET A 1 27.84 2.29 -18.47
CA MET A 1 28.10 2.97 -17.18
C MET A 1 29.15 2.13 -16.47
N ASN A 2 30.27 2.74 -16.09
CA ASN A 2 31.31 2.06 -15.33
C ASN A 2 30.96 2.05 -13.84
N TRP A 3 31.55 1.12 -13.09
CA TRP A 3 31.29 0.96 -11.67
C TRP A 3 32.59 0.84 -10.91
N ASP A 4 32.71 1.62 -9.83
CA ASP A 4 33.75 1.40 -8.83
C ASP A 4 33.42 0.15 -8.00
N ALA A 5 34.42 -0.64 -7.64
CA ALA A 5 34.24 -1.90 -6.92
C ALA A 5 33.64 -1.71 -5.51
N GLU A 6 34.00 -0.62 -4.81
CA GLU A 6 33.37 -0.29 -3.52
C GLU A 6 31.92 0.17 -3.73
N ALA A 7 31.64 0.87 -4.83
CA ALA A 7 30.26 1.27 -5.17
C ALA A 7 29.35 0.07 -5.48
N GLU A 8 29.85 -0.95 -6.19
CA GLU A 8 29.09 -2.20 -6.42
C GLU A 8 28.76 -2.88 -5.09
N LYS A 9 29.76 -3.03 -4.24
CA LYS A 9 29.59 -3.65 -2.92
C LYS A 9 28.54 -2.91 -2.08
N ILE A 10 28.59 -1.58 -2.03
CA ILE A 10 27.60 -0.79 -1.28
C ILE A 10 26.18 -1.02 -1.81
N ILE A 11 25.98 -1.03 -3.14
CA ILE A 11 24.64 -1.23 -3.73
C ILE A 11 24.12 -2.65 -3.48
N GLU A 12 24.98 -3.66 -3.59
CA GLU A 12 24.62 -5.06 -3.33
C GLU A 12 24.30 -5.32 -1.85
N GLU A 13 24.91 -4.56 -0.94
CA GLU A 13 24.66 -4.62 0.50
C GLU A 13 23.40 -3.82 0.93
N ILE A 14 22.76 -3.05 0.04
CA ILE A 14 21.49 -2.38 0.36
C ILE A 14 20.44 -3.48 0.57
N PRO A 15 19.76 -3.50 1.73
CA PRO A 15 18.81 -4.53 2.07
C PRO A 15 17.50 -4.29 1.33
N LEU A 16 17.44 -4.77 0.09
CA LEU A 16 16.29 -4.63 -0.79
C LEU A 16 15.76 -6.00 -1.19
N PRO A 17 14.44 -6.17 -1.32
CA PRO A 17 13.88 -7.33 -1.98
C PRO A 17 14.49 -7.52 -3.39
N PRO A 18 14.61 -8.75 -3.92
CA PRO A 18 15.29 -9.01 -5.20
C PRO A 18 14.82 -8.14 -6.37
N ILE A 19 13.52 -7.83 -6.42
CA ILE A 19 12.95 -6.96 -7.46
C ILE A 19 13.42 -5.50 -7.35
N MET A 20 13.67 -5.02 -6.13
CA MET A 20 14.08 -3.64 -5.84
C MET A 20 15.59 -3.45 -5.93
N GLY A 21 16.40 -4.49 -5.72
CA GLY A 21 17.87 -4.41 -5.89
C GLY A 21 18.27 -3.92 -7.28
N ARG A 22 17.56 -4.36 -8.33
CA ARG A 22 17.74 -3.84 -9.69
C ARG A 22 17.48 -2.34 -9.78
N PHE A 23 16.46 -1.83 -9.08
CA PHE A 23 16.13 -0.40 -9.09
C PHE A 23 17.18 0.46 -8.39
N ALA A 24 17.81 -0.06 -7.32
CA ALA A 24 18.90 0.66 -6.67
C ALA A 24 20.12 0.83 -7.57
N ARG A 25 20.46 -0.21 -8.34
CA ARG A 25 21.51 -0.13 -9.37
C ARG A 25 21.16 0.97 -10.38
N MET A 26 19.94 0.96 -10.92
CA MET A 26 19.46 1.99 -11.86
C MET A 26 19.45 3.41 -11.26
N ASP A 27 19.11 3.59 -9.97
CA ASP A 27 19.16 4.89 -9.31
C ASP A 27 20.59 5.42 -9.18
N ALA A 28 21.56 4.55 -8.89
CA ALA A 28 22.97 4.92 -8.83
C ALA A 28 23.48 5.40 -10.19
N GLU A 29 23.16 4.69 -11.28
CA GLU A 29 23.52 5.08 -12.64
C GLU A 29 22.85 6.40 -13.03
N ARG A 30 21.57 6.58 -12.73
CA ARG A 30 20.83 7.83 -12.94
C ARG A 30 21.52 9.02 -12.25
N ARG A 31 21.95 8.85 -11.00
CA ARG A 31 22.63 9.91 -10.23
C ARG A 31 24.03 10.21 -10.74
N ALA A 32 24.75 9.21 -11.27
CA ALA A 32 26.03 9.42 -11.94
C ALA A 32 25.84 10.26 -13.21
N LEU A 33 24.87 9.89 -14.06
CA LEU A 33 24.52 10.63 -15.28
C LEU A 33 24.13 12.08 -14.97
N GLN A 34 23.30 12.32 -13.96
CA GLN A 34 22.90 13.68 -13.53
C GLN A 34 24.07 14.54 -13.06
N ARG A 35 25.20 13.93 -12.69
CA ARG A 35 26.44 14.61 -12.28
C ARG A 35 27.48 14.69 -13.42
N GLY A 36 27.13 14.25 -14.62
CA GLY A 36 28.04 14.19 -15.77
C GLY A 36 29.15 13.15 -15.62
N LEU A 37 28.95 12.13 -14.79
CA LEU A 37 29.91 11.07 -14.54
C LEU A 37 29.57 9.84 -15.39
N ASP A 38 30.60 9.18 -15.92
CA ASP A 38 30.51 7.91 -16.65
C ASP A 38 30.69 6.69 -15.74
N THR A 39 30.98 6.94 -14.46
CA THR A 39 31.31 5.95 -13.44
C THR A 39 30.50 6.20 -12.17
N VAL A 40 29.88 5.14 -11.64
CA VAL A 40 29.22 5.18 -10.33
C VAL A 40 30.28 5.10 -9.23
N THR A 41 30.35 6.14 -8.40
CA THR A 41 31.32 6.24 -7.30
C THR A 41 30.73 5.77 -5.96
N PRO A 42 31.57 5.42 -4.97
CA PRO A 42 31.09 5.03 -3.63
C PRO A 42 30.24 6.11 -2.95
N ALA A 43 30.53 7.38 -3.22
CA ALA A 43 29.73 8.50 -2.73
C ALA A 43 28.31 8.53 -3.31
N ILE A 44 28.13 8.10 -4.57
CA ILE A 44 26.81 7.96 -5.19
C ILE A 44 26.08 6.77 -4.58
N ALA A 45 26.74 5.62 -4.45
CA ALA A 45 26.17 4.42 -3.86
C ALA A 45 25.68 4.66 -2.42
N LYS A 46 26.49 5.32 -1.56
CA LYS A 46 26.08 5.74 -0.21
C LYS A 46 24.88 6.69 -0.21
N ALA A 47 24.77 7.56 -1.22
CA ALA A 47 23.62 8.45 -1.35
C ALA A 47 22.33 7.73 -1.79
N VAL A 48 22.45 6.62 -2.52
CA VAL A 48 21.34 5.72 -2.88
C VAL A 48 20.90 4.94 -1.65
N GLU A 49 21.85 4.30 -0.94
CA GLU A 49 21.59 3.60 0.32
C GLU A 49 20.85 4.49 1.30
N LYS A 50 21.38 5.69 1.59
CA LYS A 50 20.73 6.66 2.49
C LYS A 50 19.33 7.08 2.00
N GLY A 51 19.10 7.07 0.69
CA GLY A 51 17.79 7.31 0.10
C GLY A 51 16.79 6.22 0.47
N TYR A 52 17.17 4.95 0.28
CA TYR A 52 16.36 3.80 0.66
C TYR A 52 16.19 3.68 2.19
N GLU A 53 17.23 3.92 2.99
CA GLU A 53 17.14 3.97 4.46
C GLU A 53 16.13 5.01 4.93
N ARG A 54 16.04 6.16 4.25
CA ARG A 54 15.05 7.20 4.54
C ARG A 54 13.63 6.78 4.15
N VAL A 55 13.47 6.05 3.04
CA VAL A 55 12.15 5.62 2.54
C VAL A 55 11.58 4.48 3.39
N PHE A 56 12.41 3.51 3.77
CA PHE A 56 11.98 2.36 4.54
C PHE A 56 12.02 2.60 6.05
N GLY A 57 12.90 3.50 6.51
CA GLY A 57 13.24 3.66 7.92
C GLY A 57 14.34 2.69 8.35
N LYS A 58 15.11 3.08 9.38
CA LYS A 58 16.26 2.30 9.89
C LYS A 58 15.87 0.89 10.34
N GLU A 59 14.72 0.76 11.00
CA GLU A 59 14.22 -0.52 11.51
C GLU A 59 13.85 -1.48 10.38
N ALA A 60 13.14 -0.99 9.36
CA ALA A 60 12.78 -1.78 8.18
C ALA A 60 14.03 -2.21 7.39
N THR A 61 15.00 -1.30 7.26
CA THR A 61 16.31 -1.56 6.66
C THR A 61 17.04 -2.70 7.38
N GLU A 62 17.05 -2.69 8.72
CA GLU A 62 17.69 -3.74 9.51
C GLU A 62 16.94 -5.08 9.42
N VAL A 63 15.61 -5.05 9.40
CA VAL A 63 14.80 -6.25 9.16
C VAL A 63 15.14 -6.87 7.81
N VAL A 64 15.22 -6.07 6.74
CA VAL A 64 15.59 -6.60 5.42
C VAL A 64 17.05 -7.05 5.39
N ARG A 65 17.98 -6.40 6.12
CA ARG A 65 19.38 -6.89 6.27
C ARG A 65 19.41 -8.28 6.90
N ARG A 66 18.60 -8.50 7.95
CA ARG A 66 18.43 -9.81 8.59
C ARG A 66 17.90 -10.84 7.58
N MET A 67 16.85 -10.52 6.83
CA MET A 67 16.33 -11.41 5.76
C MET A 67 17.41 -11.74 4.71
N CYS A 68 18.19 -10.75 4.26
CA CYS A 68 19.26 -10.95 3.27
C CYS A 68 20.43 -11.78 3.81
N ARG A 69 20.69 -11.74 5.13
CA ARG A 69 21.68 -12.59 5.81
C ARG A 69 21.18 -14.01 6.07
N GLY A 70 19.91 -14.29 5.75
CA GLY A 70 19.26 -15.57 6.05
C GLY A 70 18.88 -15.71 7.52
N ASP A 71 18.87 -14.61 8.29
CA ASP A 71 18.33 -14.62 9.64
C ASP A 71 16.81 -14.79 9.55
N ASP A 72 16.25 -15.62 10.43
CA ASP A 72 14.81 -15.79 10.50
C ASP A 72 14.17 -14.46 10.95
N VAL A 73 13.43 -13.86 10.03
CA VAL A 73 12.53 -12.75 10.32
C VAL A 73 11.16 -13.39 10.36
N GLU A 74 10.63 -13.57 11.58
CA GLU A 74 9.29 -14.10 11.80
C GLU A 74 8.26 -13.21 11.09
N LEU A 75 8.00 -13.49 9.82
CA LEU A 75 6.88 -12.96 9.08
C LEU A 75 5.69 -13.87 9.41
N PRO A 76 4.57 -13.32 9.90
CA PRO A 76 3.37 -14.09 10.17
C PRO A 76 2.93 -14.94 8.97
N ASP A 77 2.58 -16.20 9.20
CA ASP A 77 2.15 -17.15 8.17
C ASP A 77 0.95 -16.64 7.35
N GLU A 78 0.08 -15.84 7.98
CA GLU A 78 -1.06 -15.13 7.36
C GLU A 78 -0.71 -14.27 6.14
N PHE A 79 0.56 -13.88 5.96
CA PHE A 79 1.03 -13.15 4.76
C PHE A 79 1.29 -14.05 3.54
N PHE A 80 1.35 -15.36 3.76
CA PHE A 80 1.67 -16.39 2.77
C PHE A 80 0.56 -17.43 2.59
N GLU A 81 -0.49 -17.38 3.41
CA GLU A 81 -1.71 -18.15 3.18
C GLU A 81 -2.35 -17.72 1.86
N ASP A 82 -2.13 -18.48 0.81
CA ASP A 82 -3.01 -18.58 -0.36
C ASP A 82 -3.56 -20.01 -0.34
N ASP A 83 -4.88 -20.17 -0.26
CA ASP A 83 -5.55 -21.47 -0.30
C ASP A 83 -6.11 -21.65 -1.72
N ASP A 84 -5.63 -22.68 -2.41
CA ASP A 84 -5.94 -22.93 -3.83
C ASP A 84 -7.44 -23.23 -4.07
N ASP A 85 -8.19 -23.55 -3.00
CA ASP A 85 -9.63 -23.86 -3.06
C ASP A 85 -10.53 -22.61 -2.83
N GLU A 86 -9.97 -21.39 -2.83
CA GLU A 86 -10.70 -20.14 -2.63
C GLU A 86 -10.97 -19.37 -3.92
N LEU A 87 -12.21 -18.89 -4.11
CA LEU A 87 -12.56 -17.96 -5.19
C LEU A 87 -12.45 -16.48 -4.76
N PHE A 88 -11.59 -16.18 -3.79
CA PHE A 88 -11.21 -14.83 -3.45
C PHE A 88 -9.70 -14.76 -3.22
N LYS A 89 -9.11 -13.60 -3.46
CA LYS A 89 -7.68 -13.36 -3.24
C LYS A 89 -7.48 -12.06 -2.50
N ILE A 90 -6.60 -12.08 -1.50
CA ILE A 90 -6.13 -10.88 -0.80
C ILE A 90 -4.73 -10.54 -1.33
N GLU A 91 -4.65 -9.54 -2.20
CA GLU A 91 -3.40 -9.00 -2.73
C GLU A 91 -2.81 -8.00 -1.75
N ILE A 92 -1.61 -8.26 -1.26
CA ILE A 92 -0.98 -7.46 -0.21
C ILE A 92 0.20 -6.67 -0.78
N CYS A 93 0.33 -5.41 -0.34
CA CYS A 93 1.48 -4.57 -0.66
C CYS A 93 2.83 -5.26 -0.33
N PRO A 94 3.89 -5.06 -1.15
CA PRO A 94 5.25 -5.54 -0.86
C PRO A 94 5.84 -5.04 0.46
N ALA A 95 5.19 -4.08 1.12
CA ALA A 95 5.47 -3.72 2.52
C ALA A 95 5.61 -4.94 3.44
N LYS A 96 4.92 -6.05 3.16
CA LYS A 96 5.07 -7.32 3.91
C LYS A 96 6.52 -7.85 3.93
N PHE A 97 7.36 -7.47 2.98
CA PHE A 97 8.78 -7.83 2.90
C PHE A 97 9.72 -6.79 3.50
N GLY A 98 9.24 -5.89 4.38
CA GLY A 98 10.07 -4.84 4.97
C GLY A 98 10.27 -3.61 4.09
N ALA A 99 9.59 -3.51 2.93
CA ALA A 99 9.71 -2.39 2.01
C ALA A 99 8.98 -1.10 2.46
N CYS A 100 8.60 -0.98 3.74
CA CYS A 100 7.87 0.17 4.32
C CYS A 100 8.14 0.27 5.83
N THR A 101 7.73 1.38 6.46
CA THR A 101 7.86 1.60 7.92
C THR A 101 7.11 0.56 8.76
N ALA A 102 7.50 0.38 10.02
CA ALA A 102 6.87 -0.58 10.95
C ALA A 102 5.36 -0.34 11.09
N ASP A 103 4.95 0.91 11.29
CA ASP A 103 3.55 1.32 11.38
C ASP A 103 2.71 0.86 10.17
N LYS A 104 3.26 0.96 8.95
CA LYS A 104 2.59 0.53 7.72
C LYS A 104 2.44 -0.98 7.66
N ARG A 105 3.46 -1.72 8.10
CA ARG A 105 3.43 -3.19 8.16
C ARG A 105 2.43 -3.68 9.20
N ASP A 106 2.41 -3.05 10.37
CA ASP A 106 1.51 -3.44 11.47
C ASP A 106 0.05 -3.20 11.11
N MET A 107 -0.28 -2.10 10.43
CA MET A 107 -1.64 -1.87 9.93
C MET A 107 -2.09 -2.94 8.93
N ILE A 108 -1.22 -3.35 8.00
CA ILE A 108 -1.55 -4.43 7.07
C ILE A 108 -1.73 -5.75 7.85
N ARG A 109 -0.80 -6.09 8.76
CA ARG A 109 -0.87 -7.32 9.58
C ARG A 109 -2.20 -7.41 10.32
N ASN A 110 -2.58 -6.31 10.98
CA ASN A 110 -3.77 -6.24 11.81
C ASN A 110 -5.08 -6.44 11.04
N ILE A 111 -5.08 -6.30 9.71
CA ILE A 111 -6.31 -6.43 8.91
C ILE A 111 -6.38 -7.69 8.05
N VAL A 112 -5.25 -8.24 7.59
CA VAL A 112 -5.25 -9.36 6.63
C VAL A 112 -5.90 -10.62 7.20
N ALA A 113 -5.48 -11.10 8.37
CA ALA A 113 -6.05 -12.32 8.95
C ALA A 113 -7.53 -12.18 9.35
N PRO A 114 -7.97 -11.08 10.00
CA PRO A 114 -9.40 -10.87 10.26
C PRO A 114 -10.23 -10.78 8.97
N LEU A 115 -9.70 -10.13 7.94
CA LEU A 115 -10.37 -10.01 6.64
C LEU A 115 -10.54 -11.37 5.97
N ARG A 116 -9.50 -12.21 5.93
CA ARG A 116 -9.58 -13.59 5.43
C ARG A 116 -10.61 -14.40 6.22
N THR A 117 -10.57 -14.29 7.55
CA THR A 117 -11.53 -14.95 8.45
C THR A 117 -12.97 -14.52 8.17
N LEU A 118 -13.21 -13.23 7.92
CA LEU A 118 -14.53 -12.72 7.53
C LEU A 118 -15.00 -13.32 6.21
N LEU A 119 -14.15 -13.31 5.17
CA LEU A 119 -14.51 -13.84 3.85
C LEU A 119 -14.82 -15.35 3.91
N LYS A 120 -14.06 -16.12 4.69
CA LYS A 120 -14.32 -17.54 4.99
C LYS A 120 -15.64 -17.71 5.73
N ARG A 121 -15.88 -16.94 6.80
CA ARG A 121 -17.12 -16.97 7.60
C ARG A 121 -18.37 -16.67 6.77
N LEU A 122 -18.28 -15.72 5.84
CA LEU A 122 -19.37 -15.37 4.91
C LEU A 122 -19.57 -16.40 3.80
N ASN A 123 -18.68 -17.39 3.71
CA ASN A 123 -18.69 -18.44 2.71
C ASN A 123 -18.62 -17.88 1.28
N THR A 124 -17.74 -16.89 1.09
CA THR A 124 -17.60 -16.10 -0.15
C THR A 124 -17.38 -16.98 -1.38
N THR A 125 -16.56 -18.02 -1.26
CA THR A 125 -16.34 -19.01 -2.33
C THR A 125 -17.66 -19.63 -2.80
N ASN A 126 -18.51 -20.10 -1.88
CA ASN A 126 -19.81 -20.69 -2.23
C ASN A 126 -20.78 -19.66 -2.82
N ILE A 127 -20.72 -18.39 -2.39
CA ILE A 127 -21.51 -17.32 -3.00
C ILE A 127 -21.13 -17.15 -4.47
N ILE A 128 -19.84 -17.11 -4.78
CA ILE A 128 -19.35 -16.98 -6.16
C ILE A 128 -19.69 -18.22 -6.99
N LEU A 129 -19.48 -19.43 -6.43
CA LEU A 129 -19.83 -20.70 -7.10
C LEU A 129 -21.30 -20.75 -7.54
N ARG A 130 -22.22 -20.28 -6.70
CA ARG A 130 -23.66 -20.26 -7.00
C ARG A 130 -24.04 -19.24 -8.08
N LYS A 131 -23.22 -18.21 -8.26
CA LYS A 131 -23.41 -17.16 -9.26
C LYS A 131 -22.72 -17.44 -10.59
N ALA A 132 -21.71 -18.32 -10.61
CA ALA A 132 -21.05 -18.72 -11.83
C ALA A 132 -22.03 -19.44 -12.77
N LEU A 133 -22.27 -18.87 -13.97
CA LEU A 133 -23.05 -19.50 -15.04
C LEU A 133 -22.16 -20.14 -16.11
N THR A 134 -20.85 -19.92 -16.00
CA THR A 134 -19.82 -20.42 -16.92
C THR A 134 -18.78 -21.22 -16.14
N PRO A 135 -17.92 -22.00 -16.82
CA PRO A 135 -16.80 -22.66 -16.16
C PRO A 135 -15.96 -21.65 -15.37
N LEU A 136 -15.56 -22.04 -14.15
CA LEU A 136 -14.77 -21.17 -13.28
C LEU A 136 -13.41 -20.85 -13.91
N MET A 137 -13.08 -19.57 -13.85
CA MET A 137 -11.89 -18.95 -14.43
C MET A 137 -11.47 -17.78 -13.54
N SER A 138 -10.25 -17.26 -13.72
CA SER A 138 -9.68 -16.20 -12.88
C SER A 138 -10.51 -14.91 -12.79
N HIS A 139 -11.42 -14.64 -13.73
CA HIS A 139 -12.30 -13.47 -13.69
C HIS A 139 -13.51 -13.60 -12.74
N HIS A 140 -13.74 -14.79 -12.17
CA HIS A 140 -14.73 -15.02 -11.12
C HIS A 140 -14.18 -14.73 -9.73
N VAL A 141 -12.84 -14.70 -9.58
CA VAL A 141 -12.18 -14.53 -8.30
C VAL A 141 -12.41 -13.12 -7.78
N LEU A 142 -12.94 -12.98 -6.57
CA LEU A 142 -13.08 -11.70 -5.89
C LEU A 142 -11.69 -11.20 -5.47
N ARG A 143 -11.27 -10.05 -6.00
CA ARG A 143 -9.95 -9.49 -5.70
C ARG A 143 -10.05 -8.40 -4.64
N VAL A 144 -9.42 -8.62 -3.49
CA VAL A 144 -9.30 -7.63 -2.42
C VAL A 144 -7.85 -7.19 -2.31
N ALA A 145 -7.57 -5.90 -2.45
CA ALA A 145 -6.21 -5.35 -2.36
C ALA A 145 -6.03 -4.61 -1.02
N VAL A 146 -5.02 -5.00 -0.23
CA VAL A 146 -4.64 -4.33 1.03
C VAL A 146 -3.30 -3.63 0.85
N ILE A 147 -3.33 -2.30 0.92
CA ILE A 147 -2.22 -1.42 0.61
C ILE A 147 -1.77 -0.64 1.83
N GLY A 148 -0.46 -0.62 2.09
CA GLY A 148 0.12 0.03 3.28
C GLY A 148 0.23 1.55 3.21
N CYS A 149 0.05 2.18 2.04
CA CYS A 149 0.04 3.63 1.93
C CYS A 149 -0.66 4.14 0.66
N PRO A 150 -1.03 5.44 0.62
CA PRO A 150 -1.69 6.07 -0.52
C PRO A 150 -0.89 6.12 -1.82
N ASN A 151 0.41 5.77 -1.83
CA ASN A 151 1.18 5.63 -3.07
C ASN A 151 0.66 4.49 -3.97
N CYS A 152 -0.13 3.56 -3.43
CA CYS A 152 -0.93 2.62 -4.23
C CYS A 152 -0.16 1.77 -5.25
N CYS A 153 1.08 1.35 -4.95
CA CYS A 153 1.96 0.66 -5.89
C CYS A 153 1.41 -0.66 -6.49
N MET A 154 0.44 -1.31 -5.83
CA MET A 154 -0.23 -2.53 -6.32
C MET A 154 -1.63 -2.26 -6.89
N SER A 155 -1.93 -1.02 -7.28
CA SER A 155 -3.13 -0.68 -8.05
C SER A 155 -4.46 -1.12 -7.39
N PRO A 156 -4.74 -0.74 -6.12
CA PRO A 156 -5.97 -1.11 -5.42
C PRO A 156 -7.25 -0.63 -6.14
N TYR A 157 -7.15 0.41 -6.96
CA TYR A 157 -8.26 0.94 -7.75
C TYR A 157 -8.69 0.03 -8.90
N PHE A 158 -7.93 -1.03 -9.23
CA PHE A 158 -8.30 -2.05 -10.21
C PHE A 158 -8.74 -3.39 -9.57
N ALA A 159 -8.85 -3.44 -8.25
CA ALA A 159 -9.39 -4.57 -7.50
C ALA A 159 -10.90 -4.38 -7.26
N ASP A 160 -11.62 -5.47 -7.02
CA ASP A 160 -13.04 -5.41 -6.66
C ASP A 160 -13.24 -4.64 -5.35
N ILE A 161 -12.32 -4.81 -4.38
CA ILE A 161 -12.25 -4.01 -3.15
C ILE A 161 -10.80 -3.59 -2.92
N GLY A 162 -10.57 -2.30 -2.68
CA GLY A 162 -9.26 -1.75 -2.30
C GLY A 162 -9.31 -1.14 -0.89
N ILE A 163 -8.41 -1.55 -0.02
CA ILE A 163 -8.23 -1.06 1.34
C ILE A 163 -6.86 -0.40 1.42
N ILE A 164 -6.82 0.91 1.67
CA ILE A 164 -5.61 1.72 1.61
C ILE A 164 -5.37 2.31 3.00
N CYS A 165 -4.25 1.97 3.64
CA CYS A 165 -3.90 2.51 4.95
C CYS A 165 -3.63 4.03 4.86
N CYS A 166 -4.19 4.77 5.80
CA CYS A 166 -4.12 6.22 5.92
C CYS A 166 -3.61 6.61 7.31
N PHE A 167 -2.73 7.60 7.35
CA PHE A 167 -2.06 8.12 8.54
C PHE A 167 -2.33 9.62 8.61
N ARG A 168 -3.33 10.02 9.39
CA ARG A 168 -3.74 11.42 9.50
C ARG A 168 -2.73 12.20 10.32
N PRO A 169 -1.94 13.09 9.71
CA PRO A 169 -0.94 13.88 10.43
C PRO A 169 -1.60 15.06 11.15
N GLU A 170 -1.11 15.43 12.31
CA GLU A 170 -1.42 16.66 13.05
C GLU A 170 -0.13 17.35 13.49
N ILE A 171 -0.23 18.62 13.89
CA ILE A 171 0.92 19.47 14.22
C ILE A 171 0.85 19.89 15.69
N ARG A 172 1.99 19.89 16.37
CA ARG A 172 2.20 20.49 17.70
C ARG A 172 3.24 21.61 17.63
N GLU A 173 3.49 22.28 18.74
CA GLU A 173 4.51 23.33 18.81
C GLU A 173 5.94 22.77 18.75
N GLY A 174 6.93 23.65 18.55
CA GLY A 174 8.36 23.29 18.56
C GLY A 174 9.01 23.10 17.17
N CYS A 175 8.38 23.61 16.10
CA CYS A 175 8.99 23.63 14.77
C CYS A 175 10.29 24.44 14.75
N VAL A 176 11.30 23.90 14.06
CA VAL A 176 12.60 24.57 13.81
C VAL A 176 12.76 25.01 12.36
N GLN A 177 11.66 25.02 11.59
CA GLN A 177 11.60 25.50 10.20
C GLN A 177 12.60 24.86 9.23
N CYS A 178 12.96 23.59 9.45
CA CYS A 178 13.93 22.89 8.59
C CYS A 178 13.44 22.59 7.16
N GLY A 179 12.12 22.69 6.91
CA GLY A 179 11.51 22.48 5.59
C GLY A 179 11.52 21.04 5.06
N LEU A 180 11.91 20.05 5.88
CA LEU A 180 11.98 18.65 5.46
C LEU A 180 10.60 18.04 5.19
N CYS A 181 9.58 18.42 5.96
CA CYS A 181 8.19 17.96 5.77
C CYS A 181 7.60 18.47 4.45
N VAL A 182 7.84 19.74 4.11
CA VAL A 182 7.45 20.35 2.83
C VAL A 182 8.06 19.57 1.68
N LYS A 183 9.38 19.33 1.71
CA LYS A 183 10.09 18.55 0.68
C LYS A 183 9.63 17.08 0.59
N ALA A 184 9.09 16.52 1.66
CA ALA A 184 8.64 15.13 1.69
C ALA A 184 7.20 14.96 1.18
N CYS A 185 6.41 16.04 1.12
CA CYS A 185 5.03 15.98 0.68
C CYS A 185 4.96 15.99 -0.85
N ALA A 186 4.63 14.85 -1.45
CA ALA A 186 4.46 14.74 -2.91
C ALA A 186 3.24 15.50 -3.46
N GLU A 187 2.28 15.83 -2.58
CA GLU A 187 1.03 16.51 -2.93
C GLU A 187 1.09 18.02 -2.71
N ASP A 188 2.25 18.56 -2.31
CA ASP A 188 2.47 19.91 -1.77
C ASP A 188 1.40 20.38 -0.78
N ALA A 189 0.87 19.46 0.04
CA ALA A 189 -0.12 19.73 1.06
C ALA A 189 0.47 20.33 2.34
N VAL A 190 1.80 20.45 2.44
CA VAL A 190 2.49 20.99 3.62
C VAL A 190 3.23 22.27 3.25
N THR A 191 2.88 23.37 3.90
CA THR A 191 3.55 24.68 3.77
C THR A 191 4.17 25.09 5.12
N LEU A 192 4.97 26.16 5.12
CA LEU A 192 5.46 26.82 6.33
C LEU A 192 4.89 28.24 6.37
N GLU A 193 4.07 28.52 7.37
CA GLU A 193 3.40 29.82 7.58
C GLU A 193 3.66 30.29 9.01
N ASP A 194 4.06 31.55 9.18
CA ASP A 194 4.40 32.16 10.49
C ASP A 194 5.34 31.33 11.37
N GLY A 195 6.20 30.55 10.72
CA GLY A 195 7.18 29.68 11.36
C GLY A 195 6.68 28.34 11.89
N GLN A 196 5.44 27.98 11.56
CA GLN A 196 4.88 26.65 11.81
C GLN A 196 4.53 25.93 10.50
N PRO A 197 4.57 24.59 10.47
CA PRO A 197 4.01 23.85 9.36
C PRO A 197 2.49 24.01 9.36
N VAL A 198 1.90 24.08 8.18
CA VAL A 198 0.45 24.05 7.96
C VAL A 198 0.15 22.92 6.98
N ILE A 199 -0.94 22.18 7.22
CA ILE A 199 -1.38 21.06 6.37
C ILE A 199 -2.69 21.43 5.71
N ASP A 200 -2.67 21.56 4.39
CA ASP A 200 -3.86 21.66 3.55
C ASP A 200 -4.57 20.31 3.52
N ARG A 201 -5.76 20.23 4.13
CA ARG A 201 -6.55 19.01 4.24
C ARG A 201 -7.22 18.60 2.94
N GLU A 202 -7.42 19.52 2.00
CA GLU A 202 -8.02 19.19 0.70
C GLU A 202 -7.01 18.49 -0.22
N ARG A 203 -5.72 18.84 -0.08
CA ARG A 203 -4.63 18.23 -0.83
C ARG A 203 -4.00 17.02 -0.12
N CYS A 204 -4.08 16.96 1.21
CA CYS A 204 -3.47 15.88 1.97
C CYS A 204 -4.16 14.54 1.69
N ILE A 205 -3.38 13.56 1.24
CA ILE A 205 -3.86 12.19 1.01
C ILE A 205 -3.64 11.25 2.22
N ASP A 206 -3.31 11.78 3.39
CA ASP A 206 -3.03 11.01 4.63
C ASP A 206 -1.93 9.93 4.44
N CYS A 207 -0.82 10.24 3.75
CA CYS A 207 0.26 9.26 3.48
C CYS A 207 1.31 9.11 4.60
N GLY A 208 1.36 10.06 5.53
CA GLY A 208 2.31 10.06 6.66
C GLY A 208 3.77 10.41 6.31
N ALA A 209 4.10 10.75 5.06
CA ALA A 209 5.50 11.04 4.68
C ALA A 209 6.10 12.26 5.40
N CYS A 210 5.27 13.26 5.74
CA CYS A 210 5.69 14.44 6.48
C CYS A 210 6.01 14.12 7.96
N PHE A 211 5.32 13.14 8.55
CA PHE A 211 5.62 12.60 9.88
C PHE A 211 6.99 11.91 9.87
N ASP A 212 7.19 10.96 8.95
CA ASP A 212 8.46 10.23 8.81
C ASP A 212 9.67 11.16 8.57
N ALA A 213 9.44 12.32 7.96
CA ALA A 213 10.49 13.30 7.63
C ALA A 213 10.80 14.31 8.74
N CYS A 214 9.98 14.43 9.80
CA CYS A 214 10.13 15.47 10.80
C CYS A 214 11.12 15.06 11.91
N PRO A 215 12.31 15.67 12.02
CA PRO A 215 13.32 15.27 13.00
C PRO A 215 13.03 15.74 14.44
N LYS A 216 11.92 16.46 14.64
CA LYS A 216 11.50 17.03 15.92
C LYS A 216 10.15 16.48 16.38
N ASP A 217 9.57 15.54 15.64
CA ASP A 217 8.26 14.94 15.93
C ASP A 217 7.14 15.98 16.13
N VAL A 218 7.29 17.13 15.48
CA VAL A 218 6.34 18.25 15.48
C VAL A 218 5.10 17.89 14.67
N ILE A 219 5.30 17.15 13.58
CA ILE A 219 4.21 16.47 12.88
C ILE A 219 4.11 15.07 13.50
N PHE A 220 2.91 14.65 13.89
CA PHE A 220 2.64 13.34 14.49
C PHE A 220 1.36 12.74 13.90
N ILE A 221 1.18 11.42 14.00
CA ILE A 221 -0.05 10.76 13.52
C ILE A 221 -1.10 10.78 14.62
N GLU A 222 -2.18 11.54 14.43
CA GLU A 222 -3.31 11.59 15.36
C GLU A 222 -4.19 10.34 15.22
N LYS A 223 -4.48 9.94 13.98
CA LYS A 223 -5.37 8.81 13.68
C LYS A 223 -4.79 7.95 12.58
N LYS A 224 -4.85 6.63 12.79
CA LYS A 224 -4.57 5.60 11.79
C LYS A 224 -5.90 5.00 11.34
N GLY A 225 -6.08 4.82 10.04
CA GLY A 225 -7.31 4.27 9.48
C GLY A 225 -7.14 3.82 8.04
N TYR A 226 -8.24 3.67 7.33
CA TYR A 226 -8.27 3.09 6.00
C TYR A 226 -9.19 3.91 5.10
N LYS A 227 -8.76 4.18 3.87
CA LYS A 227 -9.63 4.52 2.76
C LYS A 227 -10.11 3.24 2.10
N VAL A 228 -11.40 3.14 1.78
CA VAL A 228 -11.96 1.97 1.09
C VAL A 228 -12.52 2.39 -0.27
N VAL A 229 -12.16 1.65 -1.30
CA VAL A 229 -12.64 1.79 -2.67
C VAL A 229 -13.24 0.48 -3.16
N ALA A 230 -14.24 0.51 -4.03
CA ALA A 230 -14.88 -0.70 -4.54
C ALA A 230 -15.26 -0.59 -6.02
N GLY A 231 -15.31 -1.74 -6.69
CA GLY A 231 -15.77 -1.89 -8.07
C GLY A 231 -14.71 -1.67 -9.14
N GLY A 232 -13.41 -1.82 -8.83
CA GLY A 232 -12.36 -1.75 -9.84
C GLY A 232 -12.29 -3.03 -10.68
N SER A 233 -11.90 -2.90 -11.95
CA SER A 233 -11.67 -4.05 -12.83
C SER A 233 -10.70 -3.71 -13.95
N GLY A 234 -9.77 -4.62 -14.25
CA GLY A 234 -8.87 -4.57 -15.41
C GLY A 234 -9.30 -5.49 -16.56
N SER A 235 -10.56 -5.96 -16.56
CA SER A 235 -11.08 -6.90 -17.55
C SER A 235 -11.37 -6.22 -18.91
N ARG A 236 -12.19 -6.87 -19.76
CA ARG A 236 -12.55 -6.40 -21.12
C ARG A 236 -13.06 -4.95 -21.17
N HIS A 237 -13.73 -4.51 -20.11
CA HIS A 237 -14.17 -3.14 -19.90
C HIS A 237 -13.53 -2.61 -18.61
N PRO A 238 -12.32 -2.03 -18.69
CA PRO A 238 -11.63 -1.60 -17.49
C PRO A 238 -12.33 -0.41 -16.84
N GLN A 239 -12.39 -0.40 -15.52
CA GLN A 239 -12.99 0.68 -14.74
C GLN A 239 -12.24 0.85 -13.41
N LEU A 240 -12.19 2.09 -12.94
CA LEU A 240 -11.61 2.42 -11.64
C LEU A 240 -12.64 2.21 -10.53
N ALA A 241 -12.16 1.69 -9.40
CA ALA A 241 -12.93 1.61 -8.18
C ALA A 241 -13.36 3.00 -7.71
N ARG A 242 -14.59 3.10 -7.21
CA ARG A 242 -15.14 4.33 -6.60
C ARG A 242 -14.82 4.35 -5.12
N THR A 243 -14.68 5.55 -4.56
CA THR A 243 -14.46 5.71 -3.11
C THR A 243 -15.75 5.37 -2.37
N VAL A 244 -15.68 4.37 -1.49
CA VAL A 244 -16.76 4.05 -0.55
C VAL A 244 -16.69 5.02 0.62
N THR A 245 -15.52 5.10 1.27
CA THR A 245 -15.25 6.06 2.33
C THR A 245 -13.81 6.57 2.23
N PRO A 246 -13.58 7.90 2.40
CA PRO A 246 -12.24 8.46 2.39
C PRO A 246 -11.43 8.06 3.64
N PHE A 247 -12.09 7.71 4.75
CA PHE A 247 -11.42 7.30 5.98
C PHE A 247 -12.38 6.53 6.91
N THR A 248 -11.94 5.38 7.41
CA THR A 248 -12.63 4.58 8.42
C THR A 248 -11.64 3.85 9.32
N ASP A 249 -12.08 3.40 10.49
CA ASP A 249 -11.32 2.48 11.34
C ASP A 249 -11.43 1.02 10.87
N PHE A 250 -10.73 0.13 11.57
CA PHE A 250 -10.75 -1.31 11.31
C PHE A 250 -12.18 -1.88 11.31
N ALA A 251 -13.00 -1.52 12.30
CA ALA A 251 -14.35 -2.03 12.42
C ALA A 251 -15.22 -1.63 11.22
N GLY A 252 -15.06 -0.40 10.72
CA GLY A 252 -15.76 0.04 9.52
C GLY A 252 -15.28 -0.66 8.26
N VAL A 253 -13.99 -0.98 8.09
CA VAL A 253 -13.55 -1.82 6.97
C VAL A 253 -14.25 -3.18 7.00
N MET A 254 -14.28 -3.83 8.16
CA MET A 254 -14.93 -5.14 8.30
C MET A 254 -16.42 -5.08 7.97
N ARG A 255 -17.13 -4.03 8.41
CA ARG A 255 -18.55 -3.81 8.05
C ARG A 255 -18.74 -3.59 6.56
N ILE A 256 -17.91 -2.74 5.93
CA ILE A 256 -18.00 -2.44 4.50
C ILE A 256 -17.79 -3.71 3.67
N VAL A 257 -16.76 -4.51 3.99
CA VAL A 257 -16.49 -5.76 3.25
C VAL A 257 -17.63 -6.76 3.44
N GLU A 258 -18.13 -6.89 4.67
CA GLU A 258 -19.27 -7.77 4.97
C GLU A 258 -20.51 -7.36 4.18
N GLN A 259 -20.87 -6.08 4.21
CA GLN A 259 -21.98 -5.52 3.43
C GLN A 259 -21.79 -5.74 1.94
N ALA A 260 -20.56 -5.58 1.42
CA ALA A 260 -20.30 -5.73 -0.01
C ALA A 260 -20.47 -7.18 -0.48
N VAL A 261 -19.99 -8.15 0.30
CA VAL A 261 -20.15 -9.58 0.00
C VAL A 261 -21.62 -10.01 0.12
N LEU A 262 -22.33 -9.53 1.14
CA LEU A 262 -23.76 -9.81 1.32
C LEU A 262 -24.61 -9.17 0.22
N ALA A 263 -24.32 -7.92 -0.14
CA ALA A 263 -24.97 -7.25 -1.26
C ALA A 263 -24.73 -8.02 -2.56
N TYR A 264 -23.50 -8.49 -2.80
CA TYR A 264 -23.21 -9.34 -3.95
C TYR A 264 -24.02 -10.64 -3.92
N ARG A 265 -24.07 -11.34 -2.78
CA ARG A 265 -24.90 -12.55 -2.62
C ARG A 265 -26.35 -12.31 -3.00
N ASP A 266 -26.93 -11.22 -2.50
CA ASP A 266 -28.35 -10.91 -2.63
C ASP A 266 -28.67 -10.18 -3.95
N TYR A 267 -27.65 -9.77 -4.71
CA TYR A 267 -27.86 -9.06 -5.96
C TYR A 267 -28.57 -9.95 -6.99
N PRO A 268 -29.69 -9.49 -7.58
CA PRO A 268 -30.48 -10.29 -8.49
C PRO A 268 -29.66 -10.64 -9.72
N GLN A 269 -29.75 -11.91 -10.12
CA GLN A 269 -29.06 -12.44 -11.28
C GLN A 269 -30.08 -13.02 -12.25
N GLY A 270 -30.13 -12.47 -13.45
CA GLY A 270 -30.95 -12.99 -14.55
C GLY A 270 -30.20 -14.04 -15.36
N ASN A 271 -30.45 -14.06 -16.67
CA ASN A 271 -29.79 -14.99 -17.60
C ASN A 271 -28.32 -14.63 -17.94
N LYS A 272 -27.82 -13.51 -17.40
CA LYS A 272 -26.42 -13.10 -17.56
C LYS A 272 -25.77 -13.06 -16.19
N GLU A 273 -24.54 -13.55 -16.15
CA GLU A 273 -23.70 -13.47 -14.97
C GLU A 273 -23.41 -12.01 -14.60
N VAL A 274 -23.47 -11.72 -13.30
CA VAL A 274 -23.15 -10.41 -12.76
C VAL A 274 -21.89 -10.55 -11.94
N SER A 275 -20.82 -9.86 -12.33
CA SER A 275 -19.59 -9.77 -11.54
C SER A 275 -19.76 -8.78 -10.39
N PHE A 276 -18.91 -8.88 -9.37
CA PHE A 276 -18.92 -7.96 -8.22
C PHE A 276 -18.76 -6.50 -8.66
N HIS A 277 -17.74 -6.18 -9.46
CA HIS A 277 -17.57 -4.84 -10.02
C HIS A 277 -18.72 -4.40 -10.93
N GLY A 278 -19.39 -5.34 -11.62
CA GLY A 278 -20.59 -5.07 -12.41
C GLY A 278 -21.77 -4.65 -11.54
N MET A 279 -21.96 -5.30 -10.38
CA MET A 279 -22.94 -4.86 -9.38
C MET A 279 -22.62 -3.45 -8.88
N ILE A 280 -21.38 -3.19 -8.45
CA ILE A 280 -20.99 -1.88 -7.92
C ILE A 280 -21.15 -0.77 -8.99
N ALA A 281 -20.84 -1.05 -10.25
CA ALA A 281 -21.04 -0.10 -11.34
C ALA A 281 -22.51 0.32 -11.51
N GLN A 282 -23.45 -0.60 -11.25
CA GLN A 282 -24.89 -0.36 -11.39
C GLN A 282 -25.50 0.27 -10.12
N ALA A 283 -25.13 -0.23 -8.94
CA ALA A 283 -25.72 0.19 -7.66
C ALA A 283 -25.05 1.43 -7.05
N GLY A 284 -23.83 1.78 -7.49
CA GLY A 284 -22.97 2.75 -6.80
C GLY A 284 -22.13 2.08 -5.71
N ALA A 285 -21.14 2.79 -5.19
CA ALA A 285 -20.29 2.30 -4.09
C ALA A 285 -20.67 2.93 -2.74
N GLU A 286 -21.43 4.02 -2.77
CA GLU A 286 -21.79 4.87 -1.65
C GLU A 286 -22.69 4.13 -0.65
N PHE A 287 -23.51 3.18 -1.12
CA PHE A 287 -24.39 2.39 -0.26
C PHE A 287 -23.62 1.51 0.73
N LEU A 288 -22.36 1.19 0.42
CA LEU A 288 -21.49 0.41 1.31
C LEU A 288 -20.96 1.23 2.49
N ALA A 289 -21.12 2.56 2.47
CA ALA A 289 -20.67 3.42 3.57
C ALA A 289 -21.75 3.65 4.65
N SER A 290 -22.98 3.16 4.42
CA SER A 290 -24.15 3.34 5.29
C SER A 290 -24.30 2.21 6.30
#